data_AF-X1JYH9-F1
#
_entry.id   AF-X1JYH9-F1
#
_cell.length_a   1.000
_cell.length_b   1.000
_cell.length_c   1.000
_cell.angle_alpha   90.00
_cell.angle_beta   90.00
_cell.angle_gamma   90.00
#
_symmetry.space_group_name_H-M   'P 1'
#
loop_
_entity.id
_entity.type
_entity.pdbx_description
1 polymer ?
#
loop_
_entity_poly.entity_id
_entity_poly.type
_entity_poly.pdbx_seq_one_letter_code
_entity_poly.pdbx_strand_id
1 'polypeptide(L)'
;MRIINKTDWKTEDLKKILTKALNEDDKIEGKYLYRNRLEIEIVYSKGPRKWVVESYKKRNLEMPEHWLYSGYAYYNGNLMRLRVPKREISKALLAKMFIHEMGHIRGYRHGGMGRWLDIETLWAEDDKYQIKKKEIKGKPREDLRLKRYNHVIEMIKQKEKILKRLRNQIKKWNAKKRYYQRVLTAAGKIKSERKDEVNEGT
;
A
#
# COMPACT_ATOMS: atom_id res chain seq x y z
N MET A 1 -12.30 -6.05 12.08
CA MET A 1 -12.16 -6.17 10.62
C MET A 1 -11.98 -4.80 9.97
N ARG A 2 -10.84 -4.58 9.34
CA ARG A 2 -10.46 -3.36 8.62
C ARG A 2 -10.35 -3.68 7.13
N ILE A 3 -10.92 -2.84 6.26
CA ILE A 3 -10.88 -3.02 4.81
C ILE A 3 -10.01 -1.93 4.18
N ILE A 4 -8.96 -2.33 3.47
CA ILE A 4 -8.10 -1.49 2.65
C ILE A 4 -8.57 -1.63 1.19
N ASN A 5 -9.47 -0.75 0.77
CA ASN A 5 -10.12 -0.84 -0.53
C ASN A 5 -9.43 0.05 -1.59
N LYS A 6 -8.72 -0.59 -2.53
CA LYS A 6 -8.04 0.06 -3.68
C LYS A 6 -8.87 0.02 -4.98
N THR A 7 -10.16 -0.29 -4.89
CA THR A 7 -11.08 -0.32 -6.03
C THR A 7 -12.02 0.89 -6.04
N ASP A 8 -12.80 1.01 -7.12
CA ASP A 8 -13.89 1.97 -7.26
C ASP A 8 -15.18 1.53 -6.55
N TRP A 9 -15.24 0.37 -5.90
CA TRP A 9 -16.45 -0.10 -5.20
C TRP A 9 -16.63 0.57 -3.84
N LYS A 10 -17.85 0.88 -3.40
CA LYS A 10 -18.13 1.49 -2.09
C LYS A 10 -17.68 0.56 -0.97
N THR A 11 -16.83 1.06 -0.07
CA THR A 11 -16.24 0.27 1.01
C THR A 11 -17.30 -0.23 1.99
N GLU A 12 -18.38 0.52 2.21
CA GLU A 12 -19.46 0.14 3.11
C GLU A 12 -20.21 -1.10 2.61
N ASP A 13 -20.50 -1.16 1.31
CA ASP A 13 -21.19 -2.30 0.70
C ASP A 13 -20.31 -3.56 0.75
N LEU A 14 -19.02 -3.41 0.43
CA LEU A 14 -18.02 -4.48 0.63
C LEU A 14 -17.95 -4.92 2.10
N LYS A 15 -18.04 -3.98 3.05
CA LYS A 15 -18.01 -4.32 4.48
C LYS A 15 -19.23 -5.12 4.88
N LYS A 16 -20.44 -4.79 4.39
CA LYS A 16 -21.67 -5.50 4.71
C LYS A 16 -21.59 -6.96 4.28
N ILE A 17 -21.23 -7.22 3.02
CA ILE A 17 -21.16 -8.58 2.48
C ILE A 17 -20.08 -9.43 3.18
N LEU A 18 -18.88 -8.86 3.41
CA LEU A 18 -17.79 -9.58 4.08
C LEU A 18 -18.08 -9.81 5.56
N THR A 19 -18.78 -8.89 6.22
CA THR A 19 -19.22 -9.09 7.61
C THR A 19 -20.25 -10.21 7.70
N LYS A 20 -21.18 -10.29 6.74
CA LYS A 20 -22.14 -11.39 6.66
C LYS A 20 -21.43 -12.72 6.38
N ALA A 21 -20.52 -12.75 5.42
CA ALA A 21 -19.72 -13.94 5.12
C ALA A 21 -18.96 -14.44 6.36
N LEU A 22 -18.32 -13.53 7.10
CA LEU A 22 -17.60 -13.87 8.33
C LEU A 22 -18.53 -14.39 9.43
N ASN A 23 -19.78 -13.89 9.50
CA ASN A 23 -20.76 -14.40 10.46
C ASN A 23 -21.24 -15.80 10.09
N GLU A 24 -21.40 -16.11 8.81
CA GLU A 24 -21.74 -17.47 8.37
C GLU A 24 -20.57 -18.44 8.60
N ASP A 25 -19.34 -18.02 8.30
CA ASP A 25 -18.12 -18.79 8.62
C ASP A 25 -18.01 -19.07 10.13
N ASP A 26 -18.22 -18.05 10.98
CA ASP A 26 -18.16 -18.19 12.44
C ASP A 26 -19.23 -19.13 13.01
N LYS A 27 -20.35 -19.37 12.33
CA LYS A 27 -21.36 -20.37 12.78
C LYS A 27 -20.87 -21.80 12.60
N ILE A 28 -20.03 -22.04 11.59
CA ILE A 28 -19.52 -23.36 11.25
C ILE A 28 -18.21 -23.63 12.00
N GLU A 29 -17.27 -22.69 11.92
CA GLU A 29 -15.90 -22.83 12.42
C GLU A 29 -15.69 -22.27 13.82
N GLY A 30 -16.74 -21.69 14.42
CA GLY A 30 -16.65 -20.92 15.65
C GLY A 30 -16.03 -19.53 15.44
N LYS A 31 -16.22 -18.67 16.45
CA LYS A 31 -15.82 -17.26 16.39
C LYS A 31 -14.30 -17.11 16.23
N TYR A 32 -13.86 -16.49 15.14
CA TYR A 32 -12.43 -16.24 14.92
C TYR A 32 -11.83 -15.31 15.99
N LEU A 33 -10.76 -15.76 16.65
CA LEU A 33 -10.14 -15.10 17.80
C LEU A 33 -9.69 -13.67 17.51
N TYR A 34 -9.12 -13.42 16.32
CA TYR A 34 -8.57 -12.12 15.93
C TYR A 34 -9.47 -11.32 15.01
N ARG A 35 -10.78 -11.56 15.07
CA ARG A 35 -11.79 -10.87 14.23
C ARG A 35 -11.66 -9.34 14.22
N ASN A 36 -11.28 -8.74 15.34
CA ASN A 36 -11.08 -7.30 15.44
C ASN A 36 -9.83 -6.81 14.69
N ARG A 37 -8.81 -7.65 14.59
CA ARG A 37 -7.51 -7.39 13.92
C ARG A 37 -7.45 -7.87 12.47
N LEU A 38 -8.51 -8.50 11.96
CA LEU A 38 -8.56 -8.96 10.57
C LEU A 38 -8.44 -7.77 9.61
N GLU A 39 -7.44 -7.79 8.74
CA GLU A 39 -7.19 -6.82 7.68
C GLU A 39 -7.44 -7.44 6.30
N ILE A 40 -8.23 -6.77 5.47
CA ILE A 40 -8.64 -7.24 4.15
C ILE A 40 -8.26 -6.18 3.13
N GLU A 41 -7.30 -6.50 2.26
CA GLU A 41 -6.96 -5.66 1.12
C GLU A 41 -7.77 -6.07 -0.12
N ILE A 42 -8.56 -5.16 -0.67
CA ILE A 42 -9.36 -5.42 -1.87
C ILE A 42 -8.78 -4.63 -3.02
N VAL A 43 -8.33 -5.34 -4.06
CA VAL A 43 -7.66 -4.77 -5.24
C VAL A 43 -8.27 -5.32 -6.52
N TYR A 44 -8.02 -4.67 -7.65
CA TYR A 44 -8.41 -5.26 -8.93
C TYR A 44 -7.52 -6.46 -9.29
N SER A 45 -8.15 -7.49 -9.82
CA SER A 45 -7.47 -8.57 -10.51
C SER A 45 -6.75 -8.03 -11.75
N LYS A 46 -5.58 -8.60 -12.04
CA LYS A 46 -4.87 -8.36 -13.30
C LYS A 46 -5.56 -9.08 -14.48
N GLY A 47 -6.56 -9.91 -14.19
CA GLY A 47 -7.18 -10.79 -15.15
C GLY A 47 -6.30 -11.99 -15.49
N PRO A 48 -6.82 -12.88 -16.34
CA PRO A 48 -6.10 -14.04 -16.83
C PRO A 48 -4.98 -13.62 -17.79
N ARG A 49 -3.97 -14.49 -17.94
CA ARG A 49 -2.88 -14.27 -18.90
C ARG A 49 -3.43 -14.22 -20.33
N LYS A 50 -2.80 -13.44 -21.20
CA LYS A 50 -3.23 -13.24 -22.60
C LYS A 50 -3.46 -14.56 -23.35
N TRP A 51 -2.54 -15.51 -23.22
CA TRP A 51 -2.63 -16.81 -23.88
C TRP A 51 -3.83 -17.66 -23.42
N VAL A 52 -4.29 -17.49 -22.17
CA VAL A 52 -5.51 -18.15 -21.67
C VAL A 52 -6.72 -17.57 -22.40
N VAL A 53 -6.82 -16.24 -22.46
CA VAL A 53 -7.91 -15.54 -23.14
C VAL A 53 -7.95 -15.92 -24.62
N GLU A 54 -6.79 -15.97 -25.28
CA GLU A 54 -6.67 -16.39 -26.68
C GLU A 54 -7.07 -17.86 -26.89
N SER A 55 -6.71 -18.75 -25.96
CA SER A 55 -7.10 -20.18 -26.02
C SER A 55 -8.62 -20.38 -25.95
N TYR A 56 -9.30 -19.68 -25.04
CA TYR A 56 -10.76 -19.74 -24.92
C TYR A 56 -11.46 -19.17 -26.16
N LYS A 57 -10.99 -18.01 -26.66
CA LYS A 57 -11.50 -17.40 -27.90
C LYS A 57 -11.37 -18.33 -29.10
N LYS A 58 -10.22 -19.00 -29.28
CA LYS A 58 -10.01 -19.97 -30.37
C LYS A 58 -10.97 -21.15 -30.32
N ARG A 59 -11.43 -21.53 -29.12
CA ARG A 59 -12.39 -22.62 -28.90
C ARG A 59 -13.84 -22.14 -28.89
N ASN A 60 -14.09 -20.85 -29.11
CA ASN A 60 -15.40 -20.22 -28.95
C ASN A 60 -16.04 -20.50 -27.57
N LEU A 61 -15.23 -20.53 -26.51
CA LEU A 61 -15.67 -20.77 -25.15
C LEU A 61 -15.69 -19.46 -24.36
N GLU A 62 -16.71 -19.30 -23.51
CA GLU A 62 -16.75 -18.24 -22.52
C GLU A 62 -15.77 -18.54 -21.38
N MET A 63 -15.10 -17.48 -20.92
CA MET A 63 -14.16 -17.61 -19.83
C MET A 63 -14.90 -17.70 -18.49
N PRO A 64 -14.61 -18.72 -17.65
CA PRO A 64 -15.28 -18.86 -16.38
C PRO A 64 -15.07 -17.63 -15.49
N GLU A 65 -16.15 -17.11 -14.93
CA GLU A 65 -16.11 -15.88 -14.16
C GLU A 65 -15.17 -15.97 -12.94
N HIS A 66 -15.10 -17.13 -12.29
CA HIS A 66 -14.26 -17.34 -11.12
C HIS A 66 -12.76 -17.14 -11.39
N TRP A 67 -12.29 -17.21 -12.65
CA TRP A 67 -10.90 -16.90 -13.02
C TRP A 67 -10.54 -15.42 -12.88
N LEU A 68 -11.56 -14.56 -12.82
CA LEU A 68 -11.37 -13.13 -12.60
C LEU A 68 -11.15 -12.80 -11.12
N TYR A 69 -11.42 -13.76 -10.24
CA TYR A 69 -11.26 -13.65 -8.80
C TYR A 69 -10.01 -14.42 -8.38
N SER A 70 -9.31 -13.90 -7.38
CA SER A 70 -8.25 -14.65 -6.71
C SER A 70 -8.03 -14.05 -5.33
N GLY A 71 -7.79 -14.92 -4.36
CA GLY A 71 -7.43 -14.50 -3.02
C GLY A 71 -6.02 -14.93 -2.66
N TYR A 72 -5.55 -14.38 -1.55
CA TYR A 72 -4.37 -14.83 -0.85
C TYR A 72 -4.49 -14.42 0.61
N ALA A 73 -4.23 -15.33 1.52
CA ALA A 73 -4.18 -15.07 2.95
C ALA A 73 -2.88 -15.55 3.57
N TYR A 74 -2.47 -14.86 4.64
CA TYR A 74 -1.42 -15.37 5.51
C TYR A 74 -1.99 -16.53 6.34
N TYR A 75 -1.36 -17.69 6.20
CA TYR A 75 -1.69 -18.87 6.98
C TYR A 75 -1.52 -18.60 8.48
N ASN A 76 -2.53 -18.89 9.30
CA ASN A 76 -2.59 -18.50 10.73
C ASN A 76 -2.34 -17.00 10.99
N GLY A 77 -2.55 -16.17 9.97
CA GLY A 77 -2.38 -14.72 10.05
C GLY A 77 -3.70 -14.00 10.27
N ASN A 78 -3.67 -12.68 10.13
CA ASN A 78 -4.84 -11.81 10.21
C ASN A 78 -4.97 -10.93 8.96
N LEU A 79 -4.23 -11.23 7.89
CA LEU A 79 -4.20 -10.43 6.68
C LEU A 79 -4.55 -11.29 5.47
N MET A 80 -5.47 -10.80 4.66
CA MET A 80 -5.80 -11.36 3.36
C MET A 80 -5.91 -10.28 2.29
N ARG A 81 -5.70 -10.69 1.04
CA ARG A 81 -5.87 -9.87 -0.15
C ARG A 81 -6.86 -10.55 -1.08
N LEU A 82 -7.93 -9.84 -1.40
CA LEU A 82 -8.95 -10.26 -2.34
C LEU A 82 -8.77 -9.48 -3.65
N ARG A 83 -8.71 -10.20 -4.77
CA ARG A 83 -8.64 -9.61 -6.10
C ARG A 83 -9.98 -9.80 -6.81
N VAL A 84 -10.57 -8.69 -7.23
CA VAL A 84 -11.90 -8.64 -7.85
C VAL A 84 -11.83 -8.07 -9.26
N PRO A 85 -12.74 -8.41 -10.18
CA PRO A 85 -12.78 -7.80 -11.50
C PRO A 85 -13.05 -6.30 -11.45
N LYS A 86 -12.71 -5.60 -12.56
CA LYS A 86 -13.09 -4.19 -12.78
C LYS A 86 -14.55 -4.00 -13.23
N ARG A 87 -15.11 -5.04 -13.84
CA ARG A 87 -16.54 -5.15 -14.17
C ARG A 87 -17.34 -5.46 -12.90
N GLU A 88 -18.64 -5.59 -13.04
CA GLU A 88 -19.54 -5.97 -11.95
C GLU A 88 -19.02 -7.16 -11.13
N ILE A 89 -19.12 -7.03 -9.82
CA ILE A 89 -18.68 -8.04 -8.85
C ILE A 89 -19.88 -8.94 -8.53
N SER A 90 -19.70 -10.24 -8.73
CA SER A 90 -20.60 -11.25 -8.18
C SER A 90 -20.46 -11.28 -6.67
N LYS A 91 -21.58 -10.96 -5.99
CA LYS A 91 -21.71 -10.98 -4.52
C LYS A 91 -21.37 -12.37 -3.98
N ALA A 92 -21.95 -13.41 -4.58
CA ALA A 92 -21.70 -14.80 -4.22
C ALA A 92 -20.21 -15.17 -4.36
N LEU A 93 -19.56 -14.88 -5.49
CA LEU A 93 -18.15 -15.23 -5.68
C LEU A 93 -17.22 -14.46 -4.73
N LEU A 94 -17.52 -13.19 -4.43
CA LEU A 94 -16.76 -12.43 -3.43
C LEU A 94 -16.86 -13.07 -2.04
N ALA A 95 -18.07 -13.48 -1.63
CA ALA A 95 -18.29 -14.15 -0.35
C ALA A 95 -17.59 -15.50 -0.27
N LYS A 96 -17.72 -16.35 -1.31
CA LYS A 96 -17.06 -17.66 -1.37
C LYS A 96 -15.54 -17.52 -1.30
N MET A 97 -14.97 -16.58 -2.07
CA MET A 97 -13.53 -16.29 -2.05
C MET A 97 -13.09 -15.82 -0.66
N PHE A 98 -13.85 -14.94 -0.02
CA PHE A 98 -13.53 -14.49 1.34
C PHE A 98 -13.54 -15.63 2.37
N ILE A 99 -14.55 -16.51 2.33
CA ILE A 99 -14.65 -17.66 3.24
C ILE A 99 -13.48 -18.63 3.01
N HIS A 100 -13.11 -18.86 1.76
CA HIS A 100 -11.92 -19.64 1.42
C HIS A 100 -10.64 -19.07 2.06
N GLU A 101 -10.41 -17.76 1.90
CA GLU A 101 -9.26 -17.10 2.52
C GLU A 101 -9.33 -17.07 4.05
N MET A 102 -10.55 -17.01 4.63
CA MET A 102 -10.74 -17.17 6.08
C MET A 102 -10.29 -18.53 6.57
N GLY A 103 -10.56 -19.60 5.81
CA GLY A 103 -10.07 -20.92 6.16
C GLY A 103 -8.53 -20.97 6.22
N HIS A 104 -7.83 -20.28 5.31
CA HIS A 104 -6.36 -20.19 5.38
C HIS A 104 -5.89 -19.41 6.61
N ILE A 105 -6.59 -18.32 6.95
CA ILE A 105 -6.36 -17.57 8.19
C ILE A 105 -6.55 -18.42 9.44
N ARG A 106 -7.47 -19.39 9.41
CA ARG A 106 -7.70 -20.37 10.50
C ARG A 106 -6.71 -21.53 10.52
N GLY A 107 -5.84 -21.64 9.52
CA GLY A 107 -4.83 -22.69 9.46
C GLY A 107 -5.24 -23.91 8.63
N TYR A 108 -6.30 -23.82 7.83
CA TYR A 108 -6.62 -24.88 6.89
C TYR A 108 -5.72 -24.80 5.65
N ARG A 109 -5.21 -25.96 5.22
CA ARG A 109 -4.58 -26.14 3.91
C ARG A 109 -5.65 -26.56 2.91
N HIS A 110 -5.38 -26.39 1.61
CA HIS A 110 -6.32 -26.76 0.54
C HIS A 110 -6.90 -28.18 0.68
N GLY A 111 -6.10 -29.16 1.12
CA GLY A 111 -6.59 -30.55 1.30
C GLY A 111 -7.53 -30.75 2.50
N GLY A 112 -7.53 -29.82 3.46
CA GLY A 112 -8.47 -29.80 4.59
C GLY A 112 -9.69 -28.91 4.33
N MET A 113 -9.83 -28.36 3.13
CA MET A 113 -10.94 -27.52 2.72
C MET A 113 -11.73 -28.20 1.62
N GLY A 114 -13.06 -28.05 1.64
CA GLY A 114 -13.86 -28.31 0.45
C GLY A 114 -13.47 -27.36 -0.70
N ARG A 115 -13.97 -27.63 -1.92
CA ARG A 115 -13.78 -26.66 -3.01
C ARG A 115 -14.54 -25.39 -2.63
N TRP A 116 -13.86 -24.25 -2.74
CA TRP A 116 -14.49 -22.98 -2.37
C TRP A 116 -15.73 -22.63 -3.22
N LEU A 117 -15.84 -23.21 -4.42
CA LEU A 117 -17.02 -23.07 -5.27
C LEU A 117 -18.26 -23.73 -4.68
N ASP A 118 -18.10 -24.72 -3.81
CA ASP A 118 -19.19 -25.50 -3.20
C ASP A 118 -19.75 -24.80 -1.95
N ILE A 119 -19.14 -23.69 -1.50
CA ILE A 119 -19.62 -22.91 -0.36
C ILE A 119 -20.98 -22.29 -0.69
N GLU A 120 -21.99 -22.54 0.14
CA GLU A 120 -23.33 -21.99 -0.02
C GLU A 120 -23.37 -20.49 0.33
N THR A 121 -23.71 -19.67 -0.67
CA THR A 121 -23.79 -18.21 -0.53
C THR A 121 -25.06 -17.62 -1.12
N LEU A 122 -26.17 -18.38 -1.13
CA LEU A 122 -27.48 -17.92 -1.64
C LEU A 122 -27.94 -16.61 -0.98
N TRP A 123 -27.61 -16.42 0.30
CA TRP A 123 -27.89 -15.18 1.03
C TRP A 123 -27.23 -13.94 0.43
N ALA A 124 -26.16 -14.09 -0.36
CA ALA A 124 -25.46 -12.97 -0.99
C ALA A 124 -26.26 -12.36 -2.14
N GLU A 125 -27.23 -13.10 -2.69
CA GLU A 125 -28.08 -12.63 -3.78
C GLU A 125 -29.17 -11.65 -3.32
N ASP A 126 -29.45 -11.58 -2.02
CA ASP A 126 -30.36 -10.60 -1.42
C ASP A 126 -29.98 -9.15 -1.81
N ASP A 127 -31.00 -8.34 -2.13
CA ASP A 127 -30.86 -6.94 -2.57
C ASP A 127 -30.16 -6.06 -1.54
N LYS A 128 -30.22 -6.43 -0.25
CA LYS A 128 -29.52 -5.66 0.80
C LYS A 128 -27.99 -5.68 0.69
N TYR A 129 -27.42 -6.57 -0.13
CA TYR A 129 -25.97 -6.69 -0.33
C TYR A 129 -25.47 -6.15 -1.67
N GLN A 130 -26.24 -5.29 -2.35
CA GLN A 130 -25.78 -4.61 -3.57
C GLN A 130 -24.45 -3.87 -3.35
N ILE A 131 -23.51 -4.05 -4.29
CA ILE A 131 -22.18 -3.42 -4.26
C ILE A 131 -22.16 -2.30 -5.30
N LYS A 132 -22.22 -1.05 -4.84
CA LYS A 132 -22.24 0.11 -5.75
C LYS A 132 -20.84 0.64 -6.00
N LYS A 133 -20.63 1.31 -7.12
CA LYS A 133 -19.41 2.09 -7.34
C LYS A 133 -19.44 3.38 -6.51
N LYS A 134 -18.28 3.81 -6.06
CA LYS A 134 -18.03 5.12 -5.47
C LYS A 134 -18.40 6.16 -6.51
N GLU A 135 -19.06 7.21 -6.06
CA GLU A 135 -19.15 8.43 -6.85
C GLU A 135 -17.74 8.98 -7.01
N ILE A 136 -17.22 8.92 -8.23
CA ILE A 136 -15.98 9.59 -8.57
C ILE A 136 -16.34 11.08 -8.64
N LYS A 137 -16.27 11.76 -7.49
CA LYS A 137 -16.21 13.22 -7.50
C LYS A 137 -14.94 13.56 -8.26
N GLY A 138 -15.09 14.02 -9.50
CA GLY A 138 -13.98 14.44 -10.33
C GLY A 138 -13.19 15.46 -9.54
N LYS A 139 -12.04 15.06 -8.99
CA LYS A 139 -11.14 16.05 -8.37
C LYS A 139 -10.78 17.00 -9.51
N PRO A 140 -10.90 18.32 -9.32
CA PRO A 140 -10.42 19.26 -10.32
C PRO A 140 -8.99 18.87 -10.67
N ARG A 141 -8.70 18.80 -11.97
CA ARG A 141 -7.41 18.37 -12.48
C ARG A 141 -6.37 19.31 -11.89
N GLU A 142 -5.62 18.83 -10.91
CA GLU A 142 -4.59 19.62 -10.23
C GLU A 142 -3.62 20.14 -11.29
N ASP A 143 -3.32 21.44 -11.27
CA ASP A 143 -2.38 22.02 -12.22
C ASP A 143 -0.99 21.43 -11.96
N LEU A 144 -0.60 20.48 -12.81
CA LEU A 144 0.68 19.79 -12.73
C LEU A 144 1.86 20.77 -12.76
N ARG A 145 1.72 21.91 -13.42
CA ARG A 145 2.77 22.94 -13.47
C ARG A 145 2.93 23.58 -12.10
N LEU A 146 1.83 23.99 -11.47
CA LEU A 146 1.84 24.57 -10.13
C LEU A 146 2.42 23.59 -9.09
N LYS A 147 2.05 22.31 -9.17
CA LYS A 147 2.59 21.26 -8.29
C LYS A 147 4.11 21.10 -8.44
N ARG A 148 4.61 21.05 -9.67
CA ARG A 148 6.05 20.95 -9.95
C ARG A 148 6.79 22.19 -9.48
N TYR A 149 6.22 23.37 -9.70
CA TYR A 149 6.77 24.64 -9.23
C TYR A 149 6.91 24.66 -7.70
N ASN A 150 5.84 24.29 -6.97
CA ASN A 150 5.87 24.21 -5.51
C ASN A 150 6.89 23.20 -4.99
N HIS A 151 7.02 22.05 -5.64
CA HIS A 151 8.04 21.06 -5.30
C HIS A 151 9.47 21.61 -5.46
N VAL A 152 9.74 22.35 -6.54
CA VAL A 152 11.04 23.00 -6.75
C VAL A 152 11.33 24.03 -5.64
N ILE A 153 10.34 24.84 -5.26
CA ILE A 153 10.48 25.78 -4.13
C ILE A 153 10.84 25.05 -2.84
N GLU A 154 10.17 23.94 -2.53
CA GLU A 154 10.48 23.14 -1.35
C GLU A 154 11.91 22.59 -1.39
N MET A 155 12.36 22.09 -2.54
CA MET A 155 13.72 21.60 -2.73
C MET A 155 14.76 22.71 -2.53
N ILE A 156 14.51 23.91 -3.05
CA ILE A 156 15.39 25.08 -2.83
C ILE A 156 15.48 25.39 -1.33
N LYS A 157 14.34 25.51 -0.64
CA LYS A 157 14.30 25.78 0.81
C LYS A 157 15.06 24.72 1.62
N GLN A 158 14.98 23.45 1.23
CA GLN A 158 15.74 22.38 1.88
C GLN A 158 17.25 22.53 1.67
N LYS A 159 17.69 22.87 0.45
CA LYS A 159 19.12 23.07 0.14
C LYS A 159 19.69 24.31 0.84
N GLU A 160 18.93 25.40 0.92
CA GLU A 160 19.32 26.60 1.68
C GLU A 160 19.55 26.29 3.17
N LYS A 161 18.68 25.47 3.78
CA LYS A 161 18.85 25.02 5.16
C LYS A 161 20.13 24.21 5.36
N ILE A 162 20.45 23.31 4.42
CA ILE A 162 21.70 22.53 4.44
C ILE A 162 22.91 23.46 4.30
N LEU A 163 22.88 24.38 3.34
CA LEU A 163 23.96 25.34 3.10
C LEU A 163 24.25 26.18 4.35
N LYS A 164 23.19 26.67 5.03
CA LYS A 164 23.32 27.41 6.29
C LYS A 164 24.01 26.58 7.39
N ARG A 165 23.65 25.29 7.52
CA ARG A 165 24.29 24.38 8.49
C ARG A 165 25.77 24.17 8.19
N LEU A 166 26.12 23.94 6.92
CA LEU A 166 27.52 23.76 6.50
C LEU A 166 28.35 25.01 6.75
N ARG A 167 27.82 26.21 6.41
CA ARG A 167 28.48 27.49 6.72
C ARG A 167 28.76 27.66 8.22
N ASN A 168 27.80 27.28 9.07
CA ASN A 168 27.98 27.32 10.52
C ASN A 168 29.04 26.34 11.01
N GLN A 169 29.11 25.13 10.44
CA GLN A 169 30.14 24.15 10.77
C GLN A 169 31.54 24.65 10.39
N ILE A 170 31.70 25.19 9.18
CA ILE A 170 32.96 25.80 8.72
C ILE A 170 33.38 26.92 9.68
N LYS A 171 32.45 27.81 10.06
CA LYS A 171 32.70 28.88 11.04
C LYS A 171 33.22 28.32 12.38
N LYS A 172 32.62 27.25 12.89
CA LYS A 172 33.03 26.58 14.14
C LYS A 172 34.42 25.95 14.02
N TRP A 173 34.72 25.29 12.91
CA TRP A 173 36.04 24.69 12.68
C TRP A 173 37.13 25.74 12.50
N ASN A 174 36.87 26.85 11.81
CA ASN A 174 37.81 27.97 11.72
C ASN A 174 38.11 28.58 13.09
N ALA A 175 37.10 28.68 13.99
CA ALA A 175 37.34 29.10 15.36
C ALA A 175 38.24 28.11 16.14
N LYS A 176 37.98 26.80 16.02
CA LYS A 176 38.83 25.76 16.62
C LYS A 176 40.26 25.76 16.06
N LYS A 177 40.42 25.88 14.74
CA LYS A 177 41.72 25.99 14.06
C LYS A 177 42.52 27.14 14.65
N ARG A 178 41.92 28.34 14.74
CA ARG A 178 42.57 29.52 15.35
C ARG A 178 42.94 29.30 16.81
N TYR A 179 42.09 28.61 17.59
CA TYR A 179 42.42 28.25 18.97
C TYR A 179 43.66 27.36 19.04
N TYR A 180 43.69 26.25 18.31
CA TYR A 180 44.84 25.34 18.32
C TYR A 180 46.11 25.96 17.74
N GLN A 181 46.00 26.78 16.69
CA GLN A 181 47.13 27.55 16.17
C GLN A 181 47.76 28.40 17.28
N ARG A 182 46.96 29.18 18.03
CA ARG A 182 47.49 29.98 19.15
C ARG A 182 48.17 29.13 20.23
N VAL A 183 47.55 28.02 20.64
CA VAL A 183 48.10 27.12 21.67
C VAL A 183 49.41 26.50 21.22
N LEU A 184 49.47 26.01 19.98
CA LEU A 184 50.66 25.34 19.44
C LEU A 184 51.79 26.32 19.14
N THR A 185 51.49 27.54 18.70
CA THR A 185 52.48 28.62 18.57
C THR A 185 53.05 29.03 19.92
N ALA A 186 52.21 29.20 20.96
CA ALA A 186 52.68 29.51 22.31
C ALA A 186 53.57 28.40 22.90
N ALA A 187 53.32 27.14 22.54
CA ALA A 187 54.14 26.00 22.93
C ALA A 187 55.41 25.81 22.07
N GLY A 188 55.69 26.69 21.09
CA GLY A 188 56.83 26.56 20.18
C GLY A 188 56.74 25.40 19.19
N LYS A 189 55.59 24.72 19.10
CA LYS A 189 55.39 23.54 18.25
C LYS A 189 55.14 23.87 16.78
N ILE A 190 54.65 25.08 16.49
CA ILE A 190 54.40 25.57 15.13
C ILE A 190 54.94 27.00 15.02
N LYS A 191 55.75 27.29 13.99
CA LYS A 191 56.19 28.66 13.68
C LYS A 191 54.97 29.50 13.34
N SER A 192 54.86 30.72 13.87
CA SER A 192 53.76 31.60 13.48
C SER A 192 53.82 31.82 11.98
N GLU A 193 52.82 31.34 11.23
CA GLU A 193 52.63 31.75 9.84
C GLU A 193 52.54 33.28 9.83
N ARG A 194 53.56 33.96 9.30
CA ARG A 194 53.46 35.39 9.02
C ARG A 194 52.29 35.56 8.06
N LYS A 195 51.38 36.47 8.38
CA LYS A 195 50.24 36.85 7.54
C LYS A 195 50.66 37.69 6.33
N ASP A 196 51.77 37.34 5.72
CA ASP A 196 52.20 37.96 4.48
C ASP A 196 51.62 37.07 3.37
N GLU A 197 50.75 37.66 2.54
CA GLU A 197 50.15 37.08 1.33
C GLU A 197 48.90 36.20 1.49
N VAL A 198 47.72 36.84 1.54
CA VAL A 198 46.62 36.49 0.61
C VAL A 198 45.96 37.81 0.19
N ASN A 199 46.54 38.42 -0.82
CA ASN A 199 45.88 39.43 -1.65
C ASN A 199 45.46 38.67 -2.93
N GLU A 200 44.35 37.93 -2.88
CA GLU A 200 43.77 37.34 -4.09
C GLU A 200 42.53 38.14 -4.49
N GLY A 201 42.58 38.57 -5.74
CA GLY A 201 41.73 39.59 -6.34
C GLY A 201 40.24 39.29 -6.30
N THR A 202 39.52 40.40 -6.25
CA THR A 202 38.12 40.61 -6.65
C THR A 202 37.72 39.89 -7.94
#